data_AF-A0A954XR26-F1
#
_entry.id   AF-A0A954XR26-F1
#
_cell.length_a   1.000
_cell.length_b   1.000
_cell.length_c   1.000
_cell.angle_alpha   90.00
_cell.angle_beta   90.00
_cell.angle_gamma   90.00
#
_symmetry.space_group_name_H-M   'P 1'
#
loop_
_entity.id
_entity.type
_entity.pdbx_description
1 polymer ?
#
loop_
_entity_poly.entity_id
_entity_poly.type
_entity_poly.pdbx_seq_one_letter_code
_entity_poly.pdbx_strand_id
1 'polypeptide(L)'
;MPRLVRLVSVTIVLLGSIISMIYAADPLDEFPVTEAPPGVEPSSFMRAKLASSQAVLEGLVTEDFELVAKGAHAMAKMSEAAEWPRAPDKVYDHFSAEFRRLARKLVRLAAEENLEGATFTHMHMTTTCISCHEYVRGAFRVAEGPQGSPGVQLIPSEWPR
;
A
#
# COMPACT_ATOMS: atom_id res chain seq x y z
N MET A 1 -1.79 47.59 36.53
CA MET A 1 -2.83 46.90 35.73
C MET A 1 -2.54 46.78 34.23
N PRO A 2 -2.02 47.77 33.47
CA PRO A 2 -1.90 47.65 32.00
C PRO A 2 -0.74 46.76 31.50
N ARG A 3 0.28 46.52 32.34
CA ARG A 3 1.43 45.68 31.97
C ARG A 3 1.14 44.18 32.04
N LEU A 4 0.29 43.75 32.97
CA LEU A 4 -0.12 42.35 33.12
C LEU A 4 -0.99 41.89 31.94
N VAL A 5 -1.87 42.77 31.46
CA VAL A 5 -2.75 42.51 30.31
C VAL A 5 -1.92 42.34 29.02
N ARG A 6 -0.89 43.18 28.81
CA ARG A 6 0.01 43.07 27.65
C ARG A 6 0.81 41.76 27.62
N LEU A 7 1.27 41.26 28.77
CA LEU A 7 2.01 39.99 28.83
C LEU A 7 1.13 38.78 28.53
N VAL A 8 -0.12 38.77 29.02
CA VAL A 8 -1.10 37.69 28.73
C VAL A 8 -1.52 37.71 27.25
N SER A 9 -1.67 38.88 26.65
CA SER A 9 -2.00 38.97 25.21
C SER A 9 -0.86 38.46 24.32
N VAL A 10 0.41 38.73 24.68
CA VAL A 10 1.57 38.29 23.89
C VAL A 10 1.77 36.78 24.00
N THR A 11 1.55 36.17 25.17
CA THR A 11 1.66 34.71 25.32
C THR A 11 0.54 33.96 24.60
N ILE A 12 -0.69 34.49 24.58
CA ILE A 12 -1.80 33.89 23.80
C ILE A 12 -1.52 33.94 22.30
N VAL A 13 -0.94 35.04 21.79
CA VAL A 13 -0.59 35.18 20.37
C VAL A 13 0.58 34.25 20.00
N LEU A 14 1.58 34.09 20.87
CA LEU A 14 2.70 33.16 20.64
C LEU A 14 2.24 31.69 20.68
N LEU A 15 1.40 31.29 21.64
CA LEU A 15 0.82 29.95 21.71
C LEU A 15 -0.09 29.64 20.52
N GLY A 16 -0.92 30.61 20.10
CA GLY A 16 -1.76 30.48 18.90
C GLY A 16 -0.94 30.36 17.61
N SER A 17 0.22 31.01 17.54
CA SER A 17 1.11 30.95 16.38
C SER A 17 1.85 29.61 16.28
N ILE A 18 2.22 29.01 17.41
CA ILE A 18 2.85 27.67 17.44
C ILE A 18 1.81 26.59 17.09
N ILE A 19 0.56 26.71 17.57
CA ILE A 19 -0.54 25.81 17.19
C ILE A 19 -0.85 25.91 15.70
N SER A 20 -0.85 27.11 15.12
CA SER A 20 -1.04 27.29 13.67
C SER A 20 0.09 26.69 12.82
N MET A 21 1.28 26.50 13.39
CA MET A 21 2.45 25.93 12.71
C MET A 21 2.48 24.39 12.80
N ILE A 22 1.85 23.80 13.82
CA ILE A 22 1.65 22.34 13.94
C ILE A 22 0.56 21.85 12.98
N TYR A 23 -0.44 22.69 12.68
CA TYR A 23 -1.57 22.36 11.80
C TYR A 23 -1.29 22.67 10.32
N ALA A 24 -0.09 23.15 9.99
CA ALA A 24 0.38 23.39 8.63
C ALA A 24 1.26 22.23 8.10
N ALA A 25 1.41 21.14 8.85
CA ALA A 25 1.92 19.88 8.31
C ALA A 25 0.86 19.33 7.33
N ASP A 26 1.32 19.16 6.09
CA ASP A 26 0.63 18.65 4.90
C ASP A 26 -0.71 17.96 5.15
N PRO A 27 -1.80 18.33 4.43
CA PRO A 27 -2.89 17.38 4.29
C PRO A 27 -2.28 16.16 3.62
N LEU A 28 -2.24 15.03 4.35
CA LEU A 28 -2.05 13.71 3.78
C LEU A 28 -3.15 13.55 2.74
N ASP A 29 -2.85 13.96 1.51
CA ASP A 29 -3.76 13.91 0.39
C ASP A 29 -4.28 12.48 0.36
N GLU A 30 -5.58 12.42 0.61
CA GLU A 30 -6.38 11.23 0.74
C GLU A 30 -6.02 10.31 -0.42
N PHE A 31 -5.43 9.13 -0.16
CA PHE A 31 -5.24 8.15 -1.22
C PHE A 31 -6.60 7.97 -1.89
N PRO A 32 -6.78 8.41 -3.14
CA PRO A 32 -8.10 8.42 -3.71
C PRO A 32 -8.44 6.95 -3.95
N VAL A 33 -9.25 6.38 -3.06
CA VAL A 33 -9.98 5.16 -3.35
C VAL A 33 -11.18 5.59 -4.18
N THR A 34 -10.90 6.09 -5.39
CA THR A 34 -11.92 6.27 -6.40
C THR A 34 -12.48 4.88 -6.69
N GLU A 35 -13.80 4.71 -6.60
CA GLU A 35 -14.45 3.51 -7.12
C GLU A 35 -13.98 3.31 -8.56
N ALA A 36 -13.38 2.14 -8.78
CA ALA A 36 -12.71 1.82 -10.02
C ALA A 36 -13.77 1.78 -11.14
N PRO A 37 -13.69 2.63 -12.18
CA PRO A 37 -14.67 2.64 -13.26
C PRO A 37 -14.67 1.30 -14.01
N PRO A 38 -15.76 0.89 -14.68
CA PRO A 38 -15.77 -0.35 -15.44
C PRO A 38 -14.69 -0.30 -16.54
N GLY A 39 -13.72 -1.23 -16.48
CA GLY A 39 -12.56 -1.28 -17.39
C GLY A 39 -11.19 -1.00 -16.74
N VAL A 40 -11.06 -1.13 -15.42
CA VAL A 40 -9.79 -0.89 -14.71
C VAL A 40 -8.72 -1.89 -15.13
N GLU A 41 -7.73 -1.39 -15.87
CA GLU A 41 -6.58 -2.15 -16.31
C GLU A 41 -5.84 -2.77 -15.11
N PRO A 42 -5.45 -4.06 -15.16
CA PRO A 42 -4.66 -4.73 -14.12
C PRO A 42 -3.41 -3.94 -13.66
N SER A 43 -2.89 -3.06 -14.52
CA SER A 43 -1.78 -2.16 -14.24
C SER A 43 -2.07 -1.16 -13.10
N SER A 44 -3.30 -0.68 -12.97
CA SER A 44 -3.69 0.26 -11.91
C SER A 44 -3.66 -0.37 -10.51
N PHE A 45 -4.15 -1.61 -10.38
CA PHE A 45 -4.07 -2.39 -9.13
C PHE A 45 -2.63 -2.64 -8.72
N MET A 46 -1.75 -2.98 -9.67
CA MET A 46 -0.34 -3.20 -9.36
C MET A 46 0.39 -1.91 -9.01
N ARG A 47 0.02 -0.77 -9.60
CA ARG A 47 0.51 0.56 -9.19
C ARG A 47 0.06 0.92 -7.78
N ALA A 48 -1.21 0.72 -7.46
CA ALA A 48 -1.74 0.94 -6.11
C ALA A 48 -1.08 0.00 -5.07
N LYS A 49 -0.79 -1.24 -5.47
CA LYS A 49 -0.03 -2.20 -4.65
C LYS A 49 1.38 -1.71 -4.33
N LEU A 50 2.08 -1.20 -5.34
CA LEU A 50 3.42 -0.65 -5.17
C LEU A 50 3.40 0.56 -4.23
N ALA A 51 2.50 1.52 -4.47
CA ALA A 51 2.34 2.71 -3.63
C ALA A 51 2.04 2.35 -2.17
N SER A 52 1.13 1.41 -1.94
CA SER A 52 0.79 0.94 -0.58
C SER A 52 1.96 0.24 0.11
N SER A 53 2.77 -0.52 -0.65
CA SER A 53 3.99 -1.14 -0.12
C SER A 53 5.07 -0.11 0.21
N GLN A 54 5.20 0.95 -0.58
CA GLN A 54 6.12 2.05 -0.32
C GLN A 54 5.72 2.82 0.95
N ALA A 55 4.42 3.06 1.15
CA ALA A 55 3.91 3.66 2.39
C ALA A 55 4.25 2.80 3.63
N VAL A 56 4.17 1.46 3.52
CA VAL A 56 4.63 0.59 4.62
C VAL A 56 6.11 0.78 4.89
N LEU A 57 6.96 0.81 3.85
CA LEU A 57 8.40 1.03 4.04
C LEU A 57 8.69 2.39 4.67
N GLU A 58 8.01 3.44 4.21
CA GLU A 58 8.09 4.78 4.78
C GLU A 58 7.76 4.75 6.28
N GLY A 59 6.59 4.20 6.65
CA GLY A 59 6.18 4.10 8.04
C GLY A 59 7.16 3.27 8.90
N LEU A 60 7.79 2.24 8.35
CA LEU A 60 8.82 1.48 9.06
C LEU A 60 10.09 2.31 9.32
N VAL A 61 10.54 3.13 8.36
CA VAL A 61 11.77 3.91 8.52
C VAL A 61 11.56 5.19 9.35
N THR A 62 10.31 5.65 9.48
CA THR A 62 9.95 6.82 10.29
C THR A 62 9.25 6.46 11.61
N GLU A 63 9.09 5.17 11.93
CA GLU A 63 8.29 4.67 13.07
C GLU A 63 6.83 5.17 13.08
N ASP A 64 6.26 5.44 11.91
CA ASP A 64 4.84 5.79 11.74
C ASP A 64 4.00 4.51 11.55
N PHE A 65 3.56 3.95 12.67
CA PHE A 65 2.75 2.74 12.68
C PHE A 65 1.36 2.92 12.05
N GLU A 66 0.80 4.12 12.06
CA GLU A 66 -0.47 4.41 11.38
C GLU A 66 -0.29 4.32 9.86
N LEU A 67 0.83 4.84 9.34
CA LEU A 67 1.16 4.72 7.92
C LEU A 67 1.44 3.27 7.51
N VAL A 68 2.12 2.49 8.36
CA VAL A 68 2.29 1.04 8.17
C VAL A 68 0.93 0.35 8.10
N ALA A 69 0.04 0.62 9.05
CA ALA A 69 -1.28 0.01 9.11
C ALA A 69 -2.13 0.39 7.89
N LYS A 70 -2.14 1.66 7.50
CA LYS A 70 -2.88 2.18 6.35
C LYS A 70 -2.45 1.53 5.04
N GLY A 71 -1.13 1.49 4.78
CA GLY A 71 -0.58 0.84 3.58
C GLY A 71 -0.87 -0.66 3.55
N ALA A 72 -0.68 -1.35 4.67
CA ALA A 72 -0.95 -2.79 4.77
C ALA A 72 -2.44 -3.14 4.61
N HIS A 73 -3.32 -2.33 5.20
CA HIS A 73 -4.77 -2.49 5.07
C HIS A 73 -5.25 -2.27 3.63
N ALA A 74 -4.75 -1.22 2.95
CA ALA A 74 -5.05 -0.96 1.54
C ALA A 74 -4.68 -2.16 0.65
N MET A 75 -3.50 -2.75 0.86
CA MET A 75 -3.07 -3.95 0.16
C MET A 75 -4.00 -5.16 0.39
N ALA A 76 -4.39 -5.40 1.64
CA ALA A 76 -5.29 -6.51 1.97
C ALA A 76 -6.65 -6.33 1.28
N LYS A 77 -7.27 -5.16 1.44
CA LYS A 77 -8.59 -4.84 0.85
C LYS A 77 -8.60 -4.97 -0.66
N MET A 78 -7.58 -4.41 -1.32
CA MET A 78 -7.46 -4.44 -2.77
C MET A 78 -7.34 -5.86 -3.32
N SER A 79 -6.61 -6.74 -2.62
CA SER A 79 -6.45 -8.16 -3.04
C SER A 79 -7.68 -9.05 -2.81
N GLU A 80 -8.74 -8.48 -2.25
CA GLU A 80 -10.04 -9.12 -2.04
C GLU A 80 -11.12 -8.55 -2.98
N ALA A 81 -10.82 -7.48 -3.73
CA ALA A 81 -11.73 -6.88 -4.69
C ALA A 81 -12.08 -7.86 -5.83
N ALA A 82 -13.30 -7.76 -6.36
CA ALA A 82 -13.78 -8.67 -7.40
C ALA A 82 -13.00 -8.51 -8.71
N GLU A 83 -12.51 -7.30 -8.96
CA GLU A 83 -11.72 -6.86 -10.10
C GLU A 83 -10.24 -7.22 -9.97
N TRP A 84 -9.82 -7.75 -8.80
CA TRP A 84 -8.44 -8.18 -8.61
C TRP A 84 -8.08 -9.26 -9.63
N PRO A 85 -6.91 -9.15 -10.31
CA PRO A 85 -6.49 -10.16 -11.28
C PRO A 85 -6.45 -11.55 -10.63
N ARG A 86 -7.04 -12.54 -11.29
CA ARG A 86 -7.07 -13.93 -10.82
C ARG A 86 -6.68 -14.87 -11.94
N ALA A 87 -5.84 -15.84 -11.63
CA ALA A 87 -5.51 -16.96 -12.51
C ALA A 87 -6.08 -18.24 -11.90
N PRO A 88 -6.68 -19.16 -12.69
CA PRO A 88 -7.17 -20.46 -12.20
C PRO A 88 -5.98 -21.42 -12.01
N ASP A 89 -5.08 -21.07 -11.10
CA ASP A 89 -3.85 -21.81 -10.83
C ASP A 89 -3.58 -21.86 -9.32
N LYS A 90 -3.24 -23.06 -8.83
CA LYS A 90 -3.03 -23.31 -7.40
C LYS A 90 -1.79 -22.59 -6.85
N VAL A 91 -0.78 -22.36 -7.69
CA VAL A 91 0.45 -21.65 -7.28
C VAL A 91 0.16 -20.17 -7.11
N TYR A 92 -0.57 -19.56 -8.05
CA TYR A 92 -1.07 -18.20 -7.97
C TYR A 92 -1.97 -17.99 -6.74
N ASP A 93 -2.90 -18.92 -6.48
CA ASP A 93 -3.78 -18.87 -5.32
C ASP A 93 -2.99 -18.92 -4.00
N HIS A 94 -1.95 -19.76 -3.94
CA HIS A 94 -1.06 -19.83 -2.79
C HIS A 94 -0.34 -18.49 -2.54
N PHE A 95 0.29 -17.90 -3.56
CA PHE A 95 0.93 -16.59 -3.43
C PHE A 95 -0.05 -15.50 -3.02
N SER A 96 -1.27 -15.51 -3.57
CA SER A 96 -2.31 -14.53 -3.25
C SER A 96 -2.79 -14.67 -1.80
N ALA A 97 -2.97 -15.90 -1.32
CA ALA A 97 -3.35 -16.16 0.06
C ALA A 97 -2.24 -15.75 1.04
N GLU A 98 -0.99 -16.05 0.71
CA GLU A 98 0.16 -15.68 1.54
C GLU A 98 0.35 -14.15 1.59
N PHE A 99 0.23 -13.46 0.46
CA PHE A 99 0.25 -12.00 0.40
C PHE A 99 -0.81 -11.38 1.33
N ARG A 100 -2.07 -11.85 1.26
CA ARG A 100 -3.16 -11.40 2.15
C ARG A 100 -2.87 -11.64 3.62
N ARG A 101 -2.29 -12.80 3.94
CA ARG A 101 -1.92 -13.17 5.32
C ARG A 101 -0.85 -12.23 5.86
N LEU A 102 0.18 -11.92 5.07
CA LEU A 102 1.27 -11.02 5.44
C LEU A 102 0.79 -9.57 5.57
N ALA A 103 -0.06 -9.09 4.65
CA ALA A 103 -0.66 -7.76 4.74
C ALA A 103 -1.48 -7.60 6.04
N ARG A 104 -2.35 -8.55 6.37
CA ARG A 104 -3.08 -8.53 7.66
C ARG A 104 -2.17 -8.66 8.87
N LYS A 105 -1.05 -9.38 8.75
CA LYS A 105 -0.06 -9.49 9.83
C LYS A 105 0.63 -8.15 10.08
N LEU A 106 0.98 -7.40 9.04
CA LEU A 106 1.51 -6.05 9.15
C LEU A 106 0.54 -5.10 9.87
N VAL A 107 -0.75 -5.15 9.54
CA VAL A 107 -1.78 -4.35 10.25
C VAL A 107 -1.77 -4.66 11.76
N ARG A 108 -1.74 -5.94 12.14
CA ARG A 108 -1.69 -6.32 13.57
C ARG A 108 -0.40 -5.86 14.25
N LEU A 109 0.76 -6.08 13.61
CA LEU A 109 2.06 -5.70 14.18
C LEU A 109 2.21 -4.19 14.32
N ALA A 110 1.63 -3.42 13.40
CA ALA A 110 1.56 -1.97 13.51
C ALA A 110 0.72 -1.54 14.71
N ALA A 111 -0.46 -2.15 14.93
CA ALA A 111 -1.29 -1.89 16.11
C ALA A 111 -0.62 -2.32 17.43
N GLU A 112 0.34 -3.24 17.38
CA GLU A 112 1.17 -3.67 18.51
C GLU A 112 2.46 -2.83 18.66
N GLU A 113 2.68 -1.83 17.80
CA GLU A 113 3.93 -1.03 17.71
C GLU A 113 5.20 -1.90 17.61
N ASN A 114 5.07 -3.08 16.99
CA ASN A 114 6.13 -4.08 16.90
C ASN A 114 6.98 -3.84 15.64
N LEU A 115 7.95 -2.93 15.73
CA LEU A 115 8.80 -2.51 14.62
C LEU A 115 9.59 -3.67 14.01
N GLU A 116 10.25 -4.50 14.83
CA GLU A 116 11.06 -5.61 14.32
C GLU A 116 10.17 -6.64 13.59
N GLY A 117 9.04 -7.00 14.21
CA GLY A 117 8.08 -7.93 13.63
C GLY A 117 7.52 -7.40 12.31
N ALA A 118 7.18 -6.11 12.27
CA ALA A 118 6.64 -5.46 11.07
C ALA A 118 7.71 -5.41 9.96
N THR A 119 8.95 -5.09 10.32
CA THR A 119 10.10 -5.08 9.40
C THR A 119 10.30 -6.44 8.72
N PHE A 120 10.43 -7.53 9.50
CA PHE A 120 10.59 -8.86 8.94
C PHE A 120 9.38 -9.31 8.11
N THR A 121 8.17 -8.93 8.53
CA THR A 121 6.95 -9.26 7.78
C THR A 121 6.90 -8.50 6.45
N HIS A 122 7.34 -7.25 6.39
CA HIS A 122 7.42 -6.47 5.16
C HIS A 122 8.47 -7.01 4.19
N MET A 123 9.64 -7.43 4.70
CA MET A 123 10.66 -8.12 3.91
C MET A 123 10.11 -9.42 3.30
N HIS A 124 9.43 -10.24 4.11
CA HIS A 124 8.82 -11.48 3.61
C HIS A 124 7.75 -11.18 2.56
N MET A 125 6.88 -10.19 2.79
CA MET A 125 5.89 -9.77 1.81
C MET A 125 6.53 -9.33 0.50
N THR A 126 7.63 -8.58 0.55
CA THR A 126 8.40 -8.17 -0.63
C THR A 126 8.91 -9.37 -1.42
N THR A 127 9.48 -10.37 -0.73
CA THR A 127 9.88 -11.64 -1.35
C THR A 127 8.70 -12.36 -2.01
N THR A 128 7.54 -12.44 -1.35
CA THR A 128 6.31 -13.02 -1.93
C THR A 128 5.91 -12.31 -3.22
N CYS A 129 6.04 -10.98 -3.30
CA CYS A 129 5.75 -10.22 -4.51
C CYS A 129 6.68 -10.62 -5.65
N ILE A 130 7.98 -10.68 -5.38
CA ILE A 130 9.02 -11.03 -6.36
C ILE A 130 8.79 -12.45 -6.87
N SER A 131 8.59 -13.43 -5.97
CA SER A 131 8.37 -14.83 -6.34
C SER A 131 7.08 -15.04 -7.15
N CYS A 132 5.99 -14.36 -6.77
CA CYS A 132 4.75 -14.39 -7.56
C CYS A 132 5.00 -13.81 -8.96
N HIS A 133 5.71 -12.68 -9.05
CA HIS A 133 6.02 -12.03 -10.32
C HIS A 133 6.97 -12.86 -11.20
N GLU A 134 7.91 -13.59 -10.61
CA GLU A 134 8.73 -14.56 -11.31
C GLU A 134 7.88 -15.71 -11.87
N TYR A 135 7.01 -16.29 -11.03
CA TYR A 135 6.10 -17.36 -11.44
C TYR A 135 5.19 -16.93 -12.59
N VAL A 136 4.47 -15.82 -12.48
CA VAL A 136 3.54 -15.39 -13.53
C VAL A 136 4.28 -15.05 -14.82
N ARG A 137 5.45 -14.39 -14.76
CA ARG A 137 6.26 -14.14 -15.98
C ARG A 137 6.73 -15.43 -16.65
N GLY A 138 7.03 -16.49 -15.88
CA GLY A 138 7.45 -17.78 -16.40
C GLY A 138 6.29 -18.64 -16.92
N ALA A 139 5.22 -18.77 -16.15
CA ALA A 139 4.05 -19.60 -16.46
C ALA A 139 3.30 -19.10 -17.70
N PHE A 140 3.20 -17.78 -17.88
CA PHE A 140 2.50 -17.19 -19.02
C PHE A 140 3.35 -17.07 -20.30
N ARG A 141 4.64 -17.42 -20.26
CA ARG A 141 5.51 -17.54 -21.46
C ARG A 141 5.37 -18.87 -22.18
N VAL A 142 4.89 -19.91 -21.51
CA VAL A 142 4.81 -21.28 -22.07
C VAL A 142 3.44 -21.56 -22.70
N ALA A 143 2.47 -20.66 -22.54
CA ALA A 143 1.14 -20.74 -23.16
C ALA A 143 1.09 -19.98 -24.51
N GLU A 144 2.01 -20.23 -25.43
CA GLU A 144 1.75 -19.94 -26.85
C GLU A 144 0.76 -21.00 -27.35
N GLY A 145 -0.53 -20.66 -27.39
CA GLY A 145 -1.54 -21.51 -28.01
C GLY A 145 -1.28 -21.70 -29.52
N PRO A 146 -1.83 -22.76 -30.15
CA PRO A 146 -1.80 -22.88 -31.60
C PRO A 146 -2.41 -21.62 -32.23
N GLN A 147 -1.67 -21.06 -33.19
CA GLN A 147 -1.97 -19.90 -34.02
C GLN A 147 -3.45 -19.44 -34.00
N GLY A 148 -3.76 -18.39 -33.23
CA GLY A 148 -4.99 -17.59 -33.42
C GLY A 148 -6.09 -17.70 -32.37
N SER A 149 -5.90 -18.33 -31.21
CA SER A 149 -6.92 -18.28 -30.13
C SER A 149 -6.88 -16.96 -29.34
N PRO A 150 -7.99 -16.19 -29.27
CA PRO A 150 -8.07 -15.00 -28.43
C PRO A 150 -8.35 -15.45 -26.99
N GLY A 151 -7.30 -15.79 -26.23
CA GLY A 151 -7.49 -16.40 -24.92
C GLY A 151 -6.33 -16.14 -23.99
N VAL A 152 -6.56 -15.23 -23.04
CA VAL A 152 -5.68 -14.71 -21.98
C VAL A 152 -4.93 -13.45 -22.40
N GLN A 153 -5.52 -12.31 -22.05
CA GLN A 153 -4.81 -11.04 -21.98
C GLN A 153 -3.79 -11.14 -20.86
N LEU A 154 -2.53 -11.27 -21.25
CA LEU A 154 -1.39 -11.31 -20.34
C LEU A 154 -1.34 -9.96 -19.61
N ILE A 155 -1.22 -9.98 -18.27
CA ILE A 155 -0.77 -8.79 -17.55
C ILE A 155 0.58 -8.43 -18.17
N PRO A 156 0.76 -7.22 -18.74
CA PRO A 156 1.98 -6.88 -19.48
C PRO A 156 3.21 -7.20 -18.63
N SER A 157 4.11 -8.05 -19.16
CA SER A 157 5.40 -8.33 -18.52
C SER A 157 6.32 -7.10 -18.51
N GLU A 158 5.97 -6.10 -19.32
CA GLU A 158 6.68 -4.84 -19.46
C GLU A 158 5.83 -3.72 -18.87
N TRP A 159 6.44 -2.95 -17.97
CA TRP A 159 5.83 -1.73 -17.45
C TRP A 159 6.01 -0.62 -18.49
N PRO A 160 4.96 0.16 -18.84
CA PRO A 160 5.15 1.36 -19.63
C PRO A 160 6.09 2.29 -18.84
N ARG A 161 7.21 2.65 -19.47
CA ARG A 161 8.19 3.61 -18.94
C ARG A 161 7.66 5.03 -19.05
#